data_AF-A0A6P0MZ41-F1
#
_entry.id   AF-A0A6P0MZ41-F1
#
_cell.length_a   1.000
_cell.length_b   1.000
_cell.length_c   1.000
_cell.angle_alpha   90.00
_cell.angle_beta   90.00
_cell.angle_gamma   90.00
#
_symmetry.space_group_name_H-M   'P 1'
#
loop_
_entity.id
_entity.type
_entity.pdbx_description
1 polymer ?
#
loop_
_entity_poly.entity_id
_entity_poly.type
_entity_poly.pdbx_seq_one_letter_code
_entity_poly.pdbx_strand_id
1 'polypeptide(L)'
;MNDMGKCLVKRTLIKSISLNCFENNYYNLRHPKIDDLPDLIALEILCWPENIRVDNEEIQRRIWNFPQGQFILEIEEKIVGAIYSQIIDNPQLLENKTFTQVPLLHTESGVVVQLLAVNILPELQNQGLGDRLLEFMLQYCAQISGVEKVVAVTLCRNYSDYSPMPMAEYIHKKNDSGLLVDQILRFHQIHGAKIQKVLPGYRPKDIENQGCGVLIEYDIHHRQRFDGIQVEKNQQVKVERKEDVDEVVAGCVRGVMNKKHSFDSERPLMEMGIESLELLELKYLLEKKLGVKIEPNFFFKYGNPKAIASYFKGETPVKHRKISELLPKIPQPEPKNQKTDSDFSAAQLENGIAIIGMACRFPGDADSPQKYWSLLRDGIDAITE
;
A
#
# COMPACT_ATOMS: atom_id res chain seq x y z
N MET A 1 -55.29 30.97 21.51
CA MET A 1 -55.80 30.18 22.64
C MET A 1 -55.57 28.72 22.27
N ASN A 2 -54.60 28.09 22.95
CA ASN A 2 -54.19 26.67 22.94
C ASN A 2 -53.90 25.97 21.59
N ASP A 3 -53.12 24.92 21.46
CA ASP A 3 -51.98 24.26 22.14
C ASP A 3 -51.74 22.98 21.28
N MET A 4 -50.64 22.26 21.51
CA MET A 4 -50.23 20.97 20.92
C MET A 4 -49.31 21.08 19.70
N GLY A 5 -48.09 20.56 19.72
CA GLY A 5 -47.41 19.77 20.73
C GLY A 5 -45.96 19.52 20.33
N LYS A 6 -45.08 19.52 21.33
CA LYS A 6 -43.67 19.16 21.21
C LYS A 6 -43.54 17.73 20.69
N CYS A 7 -42.71 17.51 19.68
CA CYS A 7 -41.96 16.26 19.56
C CYS A 7 -40.49 16.58 19.32
N LEU A 8 -39.74 16.51 20.43
CA LEU A 8 -38.29 16.48 20.47
C LEU A 8 -37.79 15.26 19.68
N VAL A 9 -37.18 15.47 18.51
CA VAL A 9 -36.24 14.49 17.95
C VAL A 9 -34.83 15.04 18.17
N LYS A 10 -34.12 14.33 19.05
CA LYS A 10 -32.75 14.58 19.48
C LYS A 10 -31.86 14.94 18.29
N ARG A 11 -31.15 16.08 18.39
CA ARG A 11 -29.93 16.35 17.62
C ARG A 11 -28.91 15.27 17.95
N THR A 12 -28.89 14.20 17.17
CA THR A 12 -27.74 13.30 17.13
C THR A 12 -26.68 14.03 16.33
N LEU A 13 -25.82 14.76 17.04
CA LEU A 13 -24.54 15.22 16.50
C LEU A 13 -23.78 14.00 16.01
N ILE A 14 -23.76 13.79 14.69
CA ILE A 14 -22.85 12.85 14.04
C ILE A 14 -21.45 13.46 14.18
N LYS A 15 -20.78 13.18 15.31
CA LYS A 15 -19.36 13.46 15.52
C LYS A 15 -18.56 12.22 15.10
N SER A 16 -18.39 12.02 13.79
CA SER A 16 -17.22 11.34 13.23
C SER A 16 -17.29 11.40 11.71
N ILE A 17 -16.81 12.49 11.13
CA ILE A 17 -16.26 12.41 9.77
C ILE A 17 -14.83 11.92 10.00
N SER A 18 -14.60 10.63 9.76
CA SER A 18 -13.26 10.11 9.54
C SER A 18 -12.65 10.88 8.37
N LEU A 19 -11.80 11.86 8.69
CA LEU A 19 -10.92 12.54 7.75
C LEU A 19 -9.88 11.52 7.27
N ASN A 20 -10.32 10.57 6.44
CA ASN A 20 -9.41 9.94 5.50
C ASN A 20 -8.96 11.08 4.58
N CYS A 21 -7.71 11.48 4.66
CA CYS A 21 -7.10 12.29 3.61
C CYS A 21 -7.21 11.48 2.33
N PHE A 22 -8.21 11.76 1.50
CA PHE A 22 -8.25 11.28 0.14
C PHE A 22 -7.16 12.05 -0.59
N GLU A 23 -5.99 11.44 -0.74
CA GLU A 23 -5.03 11.91 -1.73
C GLU A 23 -5.67 11.72 -3.11
N ASN A 24 -5.74 12.80 -3.89
CA ASN A 24 -6.18 12.73 -5.27
C ASN A 24 -5.05 12.11 -6.11
N ASN A 25 -4.81 10.82 -5.92
CA ASN A 25 -3.83 10.08 -6.69
C ASN A 25 -4.51 9.71 -8.01
N TYR A 26 -4.36 10.59 -9.00
CA TYR A 26 -4.85 10.36 -10.35
C TYR A 26 -3.91 9.36 -11.03
N TYR A 27 -4.20 8.07 -10.83
CA TYR A 27 -3.53 6.99 -11.56
C TYR A 27 -4.49 6.34 -12.54
N ASN A 28 -3.98 6.00 -13.71
CA ASN A 28 -4.69 5.24 -14.72
C ASN A 28 -4.15 3.81 -14.74
N LEU A 29 -5.05 2.84 -14.92
CA LEU A 29 -4.71 1.43 -15.02
C LEU A 29 -5.27 0.89 -16.33
N ARG A 30 -4.40 0.42 -17.22
CA ARG A 30 -4.78 -0.03 -18.56
C ARG A 30 -3.93 -1.20 -19.04
N HIS A 31 -4.39 -1.89 -20.07
CA HIS A 31 -3.56 -2.85 -20.80
C HIS A 31 -2.43 -2.15 -21.56
N PRO A 32 -1.31 -2.84 -21.80
CA PRO A 32 -0.20 -2.33 -22.58
C PRO A 32 -0.55 -2.17 -24.06
N LYS A 33 0.13 -1.22 -24.70
CA LYS A 33 0.23 -1.04 -26.15
C LYS A 33 1.67 -1.33 -26.58
N ILE A 34 1.87 -1.62 -27.85
CA ILE A 34 3.20 -1.86 -28.42
C ILE A 34 4.10 -0.64 -28.23
N ASP A 35 3.54 0.56 -28.34
CA ASP A 35 4.26 1.83 -28.17
C ASP A 35 4.80 2.04 -26.74
N ASP A 36 4.30 1.29 -25.75
CA ASP A 36 4.78 1.36 -24.35
C ASP A 36 6.11 0.60 -24.16
N LEU A 37 6.55 -0.21 -25.14
CA LEU A 37 7.71 -1.08 -24.99
C LEU A 37 8.99 -0.36 -24.51
N PRO A 38 9.37 0.83 -25.04
CA PRO A 38 10.56 1.55 -24.56
C PRO A 38 10.48 1.91 -23.07
N ASP A 39 9.30 2.36 -22.62
CA ASP A 39 9.07 2.76 -21.24
C ASP A 39 9.02 1.55 -20.28
N LEU A 40 8.48 0.42 -20.73
CA LEU A 40 8.49 -0.83 -19.97
C LEU A 40 9.89 -1.41 -19.82
N ILE A 41 10.75 -1.30 -20.85
CA ILE A 41 12.16 -1.67 -20.77
C ILE A 41 12.89 -0.76 -19.76
N ALA A 42 12.64 0.55 -19.81
CA ALA A 42 13.21 1.50 -18.85
C ALA A 42 12.77 1.17 -17.41
N LEU A 43 11.48 0.85 -17.21
CA LEU A 43 10.94 0.43 -15.92
C LEU A 43 11.63 -0.85 -15.40
N GLU A 44 11.82 -1.86 -16.25
CA GLU A 44 12.51 -3.11 -15.88
C GLU A 44 13.95 -2.84 -15.40
N ILE A 45 14.69 -1.99 -16.11
CA ILE A 45 16.07 -1.61 -15.76
C ILE A 45 16.12 -0.91 -14.40
N LEU A 46 15.13 -0.08 -14.08
CA LEU A 46 15.04 0.66 -12.82
C LEU A 46 14.58 -0.23 -11.65
N CYS A 47 13.72 -1.22 -11.90
CA CYS A 47 13.19 -2.10 -10.87
C CYS A 47 14.14 -3.27 -10.51
N TRP A 48 14.93 -3.77 -11.47
CA TRP A 48 15.68 -5.01 -11.29
C TRP A 48 17.17 -4.88 -11.64
N PRO A 49 18.07 -5.45 -10.82
CA PRO A 49 19.49 -5.54 -11.18
C PRO A 49 19.71 -6.46 -12.38
N GLU A 50 20.85 -6.27 -13.06
CA GLU A 50 21.16 -6.91 -14.36
C GLU A 50 21.13 -8.44 -14.33
N ASN A 51 21.41 -9.04 -13.18
CA ASN A 51 21.45 -10.48 -13.03
C ASN A 51 20.07 -11.15 -12.97
N ILE A 52 19.00 -10.42 -12.66
CA ILE A 52 17.65 -11.00 -12.48
C ILE A 52 16.55 -10.35 -13.33
N ARG A 53 16.88 -9.33 -14.13
CA ARG A 53 15.96 -8.74 -15.11
C ARG A 53 15.68 -9.69 -16.28
N VAL A 54 14.51 -9.54 -16.90
CA VAL A 54 14.25 -10.19 -18.19
C VAL A 54 14.88 -9.41 -19.35
N ASP A 55 14.98 -10.05 -20.51
CA ASP A 55 15.41 -9.39 -21.74
C ASP A 55 14.27 -8.59 -22.41
N ASN A 56 14.62 -7.77 -23.39
CA ASN A 56 13.68 -6.91 -24.08
C ASN A 56 12.66 -7.74 -24.88
N GLU A 57 13.12 -8.85 -25.44
CA GLU A 57 12.30 -9.81 -26.19
C GLU A 57 11.20 -10.41 -25.32
N GLU A 58 11.47 -10.72 -24.06
CA GLU A 58 10.46 -11.22 -23.11
C GLU A 58 9.41 -10.16 -22.75
N ILE A 59 9.81 -8.89 -22.58
CA ILE A 59 8.84 -7.80 -22.35
C ILE A 59 7.93 -7.64 -23.58
N GLN A 60 8.53 -7.61 -24.78
CA GLN A 60 7.80 -7.54 -26.03
C GLN A 60 6.85 -8.74 -26.20
N ARG A 61 7.30 -9.95 -25.86
CA ARG A 61 6.48 -11.17 -25.93
C ARG A 61 5.25 -11.07 -25.02
N ARG A 62 5.40 -10.56 -23.79
CA ARG A 62 4.28 -10.40 -22.84
C ARG A 62 3.18 -9.49 -23.39
N ILE A 63 3.57 -8.33 -23.90
CA ILE A 63 2.62 -7.33 -24.41
C ILE A 63 2.02 -7.73 -25.77
N TRP A 64 2.72 -8.58 -26.55
CA TRP A 64 2.24 -9.05 -27.84
C TRP A 64 1.35 -10.29 -27.73
N ASN A 65 1.79 -11.32 -27.00
CA ASN A 65 1.11 -12.61 -26.98
C ASN A 65 -0.08 -12.63 -26.02
N PHE A 66 -0.02 -11.88 -24.93
CA PHE A 66 -1.07 -11.90 -23.90
C PHE A 66 -1.32 -10.50 -23.31
N PRO A 67 -1.61 -9.45 -24.11
CA PRO A 67 -1.81 -8.08 -23.62
C PRO A 67 -2.88 -7.98 -22.53
N GLN A 68 -3.94 -8.78 -22.62
CA GLN A 68 -5.03 -8.82 -21.64
C GLN A 68 -4.60 -9.31 -20.26
N GLY A 69 -3.47 -10.03 -20.15
CA GLY A 69 -2.91 -10.47 -18.88
C GLY A 69 -1.96 -9.48 -18.22
N GLN A 70 -1.70 -8.34 -18.85
CA GLN A 70 -0.75 -7.35 -18.35
C GLN A 70 -1.49 -6.05 -18.04
N PHE A 71 -1.04 -5.35 -17.00
CA PHE A 71 -1.54 -4.02 -16.67
C PHE A 71 -0.40 -3.05 -16.44
N ILE A 72 -0.58 -1.84 -16.92
CA ILE A 72 0.31 -0.69 -16.76
C ILE A 72 -0.37 0.31 -15.83
N LEU A 73 0.38 0.73 -14.83
CA LEU A 73 0.02 1.81 -13.92
C LEU A 73 0.68 3.11 -14.39
N GLU A 74 -0.14 4.12 -14.68
CA GLU A 74 0.30 5.44 -15.13
C GLU A 74 -0.05 6.51 -14.10
N ILE A 75 0.85 7.47 -13.90
CA ILE A 75 0.61 8.70 -13.15
C ILE A 75 1.09 9.85 -14.04
N GLU A 76 0.22 10.83 -14.30
CA GLU A 76 0.53 11.99 -15.16
C GLU A 76 1.11 11.57 -16.54
N GLU A 77 0.46 10.59 -17.19
CA GLU A 77 0.86 10.01 -18.48
C GLU A 77 2.22 9.27 -18.50
N LYS A 78 2.88 9.14 -17.35
CA LYS A 78 4.11 8.38 -17.21
C LYS A 78 3.84 6.99 -16.66
N ILE A 79 4.44 5.97 -17.27
CA ILE A 79 4.42 4.61 -16.75
C ILE A 79 5.26 4.55 -15.47
N VAL A 80 4.60 4.21 -14.36
CA VAL A 80 5.23 4.11 -13.03
C VAL A 80 5.22 2.70 -12.46
N GLY A 81 4.45 1.80 -13.07
CA GLY A 81 4.38 0.42 -12.67
C GLY A 81 3.80 -0.48 -13.74
N ALA A 82 4.09 -1.77 -13.62
CA ALA A 82 3.56 -2.81 -14.50
C ALA A 82 3.40 -4.11 -13.72
N ILE A 83 2.35 -4.86 -14.01
CA ILE A 83 2.17 -6.22 -13.52
C ILE A 83 1.98 -7.14 -14.72
N TYR A 84 2.72 -8.24 -14.71
CA TYR A 84 2.76 -9.18 -15.82
C TYR A 84 2.26 -10.56 -15.41
N SER A 85 1.58 -11.23 -16.33
CA SER A 85 1.15 -12.61 -16.13
C SER A 85 1.14 -13.43 -17.42
N GLN A 86 0.94 -14.73 -17.28
CA GLN A 86 0.62 -15.64 -18.35
C GLN A 86 -0.33 -16.73 -17.83
N ILE A 87 -0.99 -17.46 -18.73
CA ILE A 87 -1.81 -18.62 -18.37
C ILE A 87 -1.02 -19.90 -18.62
N ILE A 88 -1.05 -20.84 -17.67
CA ILE A 88 -0.44 -22.18 -17.72
C ILE A 88 -1.47 -23.25 -17.31
N ASP A 89 -1.24 -24.51 -17.67
CA ASP A 89 -2.16 -25.60 -17.33
C ASP A 89 -2.18 -25.94 -15.84
N ASN A 90 -1.01 -26.05 -15.21
CA ASN A 90 -0.90 -26.40 -13.80
C ASN A 90 0.45 -25.93 -13.20
N PRO A 91 0.55 -25.73 -11.87
CA PRO A 91 1.75 -25.21 -11.23
C PRO A 91 2.95 -26.18 -11.26
N GLN A 92 2.73 -27.49 -11.41
CA GLN A 92 3.79 -28.50 -11.43
C GLN A 92 4.70 -28.35 -12.66
N LEU A 93 4.22 -27.74 -13.74
CA LEU A 93 5.03 -27.43 -14.92
C LEU A 93 6.22 -26.50 -14.62
N LEU A 94 6.14 -25.71 -13.55
CA LEU A 94 7.20 -24.81 -13.09
C LEU A 94 8.37 -25.56 -12.45
N GLU A 95 8.20 -26.83 -12.11
CA GLU A 95 9.26 -27.64 -11.52
C GLU A 95 10.39 -27.89 -12.52
N ASN A 96 11.63 -27.75 -12.04
CA ASN A 96 12.84 -27.93 -12.83
C ASN A 96 12.88 -27.05 -14.09
N LYS A 97 12.26 -25.85 -14.05
CA LYS A 97 12.33 -24.83 -15.11
C LYS A 97 13.12 -23.63 -14.62
N THR A 98 13.84 -23.01 -15.54
CA THR A 98 14.39 -21.67 -15.35
C THR A 98 13.36 -20.61 -15.73
N PHE A 99 13.50 -19.40 -15.20
CA PHE A 99 12.63 -18.27 -15.54
C PHE A 99 12.64 -17.93 -17.05
N THR A 100 13.69 -18.31 -17.78
CA THR A 100 13.80 -18.16 -19.24
C THR A 100 13.06 -19.26 -20.03
N GLN A 101 12.76 -20.41 -19.41
CA GLN A 101 12.01 -21.50 -20.03
C GLN A 101 10.51 -21.40 -19.75
N VAL A 102 10.12 -20.77 -18.64
CA VAL A 102 8.73 -20.53 -18.23
C VAL A 102 7.85 -19.85 -19.30
N PRO A 103 8.35 -18.91 -20.13
CA PRO A 103 7.60 -18.36 -21.25
C PRO A 103 6.96 -19.40 -22.19
N LEU A 104 7.59 -20.58 -22.33
CA LEU A 104 7.12 -21.66 -23.20
C LEU A 104 5.91 -22.43 -22.63
N LEU A 105 5.58 -22.22 -21.36
CA LEU A 105 4.46 -22.87 -20.69
C LEU A 105 3.13 -22.17 -20.98
N HIS A 106 3.15 -21.02 -21.66
CA HIS A 106 1.95 -20.27 -21.93
C HIS A 106 0.97 -21.04 -22.83
N THR A 107 -0.29 -21.08 -22.40
CA THR A 107 -1.41 -21.64 -23.15
C THR A 107 -2.63 -20.74 -23.00
N GLU A 108 -3.46 -20.63 -24.02
CA GLU A 108 -4.72 -19.86 -23.97
C GLU A 108 -5.82 -20.57 -23.16
N SER A 109 -5.72 -21.89 -23.00
CA SER A 109 -6.75 -22.73 -22.37
C SER A 109 -6.39 -23.24 -20.98
N GLY A 110 -5.29 -22.74 -20.39
CA GLY A 110 -4.86 -23.16 -19.06
C GLY A 110 -5.79 -22.64 -17.96
N VAL A 111 -5.77 -23.31 -16.81
CA VAL A 111 -6.64 -22.97 -15.66
C VAL A 111 -5.89 -22.21 -14.56
N VAL A 112 -4.60 -21.93 -14.75
CA VAL A 112 -3.77 -21.23 -13.77
C VAL A 112 -3.17 -19.98 -14.37
N VAL A 113 -3.40 -18.84 -13.71
CA VAL A 113 -2.66 -17.61 -14.03
C VAL A 113 -1.36 -17.59 -13.24
N GLN A 114 -0.23 -17.47 -13.94
CA GLN A 114 1.07 -17.26 -13.34
C GLN A 114 1.42 -15.77 -13.39
N LEU A 115 1.57 -15.12 -12.23
CA LEU A 115 2.18 -13.81 -12.12
C LEU A 115 3.69 -13.91 -12.37
N LEU A 116 4.19 -13.09 -13.28
CA LEU A 116 5.59 -13.10 -13.73
C LEU A 116 6.42 -12.04 -13.00
N ALA A 117 5.89 -10.83 -12.83
CA ALA A 117 6.55 -9.75 -12.10
C ALA A 117 5.54 -8.65 -11.70
N VAL A 118 5.86 -7.94 -10.63
CA VAL A 118 5.20 -6.70 -10.20
C VAL A 118 6.28 -5.63 -10.09
N ASN A 119 6.27 -4.68 -11.00
CA ASN A 119 7.26 -3.61 -11.08
C ASN A 119 6.60 -2.31 -10.64
N ILE A 120 7.22 -1.62 -9.70
CA ILE A 120 6.87 -0.26 -9.29
C ILE A 120 8.18 0.53 -9.23
N LEU A 121 8.18 1.73 -9.82
CA LEU A 121 9.34 2.63 -9.77
C LEU A 121 9.86 2.76 -8.33
N PRO A 122 11.17 2.62 -8.09
CA PRO A 122 11.74 2.64 -6.74
C PRO A 122 11.32 3.84 -5.89
N GLU A 123 11.21 5.02 -6.50
CA GLU A 123 10.81 6.28 -5.86
C GLU A 123 9.36 6.26 -5.34
N LEU A 124 8.51 5.34 -5.83
CA LEU A 124 7.09 5.26 -5.54
C LEU A 124 6.67 3.97 -4.80
N GLN A 125 7.62 3.09 -4.45
CA GLN A 125 7.32 1.80 -3.81
C GLN A 125 6.59 1.96 -2.46
N ASN A 126 6.86 3.05 -1.72
CA ASN A 126 6.33 3.27 -0.37
C ASN A 126 4.93 3.89 -0.31
N GLN A 127 4.26 4.03 -1.46
CA GLN A 127 2.91 4.62 -1.57
C GLN A 127 1.78 3.56 -1.64
N GLY A 128 2.10 2.28 -1.47
CA GLY A 128 1.13 1.18 -1.55
C GLY A 128 0.61 0.92 -2.97
N LEU A 129 1.32 1.38 -4.01
CA LEU A 129 0.95 1.15 -5.40
C LEU A 129 1.06 -0.34 -5.77
N GLY A 130 2.11 -1.02 -5.29
CA GLY A 130 2.28 -2.47 -5.47
C GLY A 130 1.12 -3.26 -4.87
N ASP A 131 0.68 -2.87 -3.67
CA ASP A 131 -0.46 -3.50 -2.99
C ASP A 131 -1.74 -3.36 -3.84
N ARG A 132 -2.05 -2.14 -4.29
CA ARG A 132 -3.25 -1.88 -5.10
C ARG A 132 -3.19 -2.60 -6.45
N LEU A 133 -2.03 -2.63 -7.09
CA LEU A 133 -1.84 -3.25 -8.39
C LEU A 133 -1.99 -4.78 -8.31
N LEU A 134 -1.40 -5.41 -7.29
CA LEU A 134 -1.57 -6.83 -7.05
C LEU A 134 -3.02 -7.18 -6.66
N GLU A 135 -3.66 -6.40 -5.79
CA GLU A 135 -5.08 -6.61 -5.43
C GLU A 135 -5.98 -6.55 -6.65
N PHE A 136 -5.80 -5.52 -7.50
CA PHE A 136 -6.55 -5.40 -8.74
C PHE A 136 -6.34 -6.63 -9.63
N MET A 137 -5.09 -7.07 -9.80
CA MET A 137 -4.78 -8.22 -10.64
C MET A 137 -5.42 -9.52 -10.11
N LEU A 138 -5.41 -9.74 -8.80
CA LEU A 138 -6.07 -10.90 -8.20
C LEU A 138 -7.60 -10.86 -8.41
N GLN A 139 -8.23 -9.70 -8.25
CA GLN A 139 -9.65 -9.52 -8.53
C GLN A 139 -9.97 -9.73 -10.01
N TYR A 140 -9.14 -9.20 -10.91
CA TYR A 140 -9.25 -9.40 -12.35
C TYR A 140 -9.19 -10.90 -12.69
N CYS A 141 -8.17 -11.62 -12.18
CA CYS A 141 -8.01 -13.06 -12.40
C CYS A 141 -9.22 -13.87 -11.89
N ALA A 142 -9.81 -13.48 -10.75
CA ALA A 142 -11.00 -14.14 -10.20
C ALA A 142 -12.24 -14.05 -11.11
N GLN A 143 -12.26 -13.11 -12.06
CA GLN A 143 -13.34 -12.95 -13.03
C GLN A 143 -13.05 -13.61 -14.40
N ILE A 144 -11.83 -14.12 -14.61
CA ILE A 144 -11.49 -14.81 -15.87
C ILE A 144 -12.12 -16.20 -15.83
N SER A 145 -13.02 -16.48 -16.79
CA SER A 145 -13.67 -17.78 -16.91
C SER A 145 -12.65 -18.91 -17.09
N GLY A 146 -12.76 -19.95 -16.27
CA GLY A 146 -11.90 -21.13 -16.33
C GLY A 146 -10.60 -21.02 -15.53
N VAL A 147 -10.27 -19.84 -14.99
CA VAL A 147 -9.14 -19.69 -14.07
C VAL A 147 -9.55 -20.16 -12.68
N GLU A 148 -8.85 -21.15 -12.16
CA GLU A 148 -9.09 -21.73 -10.83
C GLU A 148 -8.12 -21.18 -9.78
N LYS A 149 -6.91 -20.78 -10.20
CA LYS A 149 -5.82 -20.40 -9.30
C LYS A 149 -4.92 -19.33 -9.90
N VAL A 150 -4.29 -18.57 -9.01
CA VAL A 150 -3.16 -17.70 -9.35
C VAL A 150 -1.92 -18.17 -8.61
N VAL A 151 -0.80 -18.30 -9.32
CA VAL A 151 0.51 -18.65 -8.74
C VAL A 151 1.55 -17.61 -9.10
N ALA A 152 2.66 -17.57 -8.35
CA ALA A 152 3.83 -16.81 -8.74
C ALA A 152 5.10 -17.53 -8.29
N VAL A 153 6.20 -17.31 -9.00
CA VAL A 153 7.54 -17.73 -8.53
C VAL A 153 8.30 -16.48 -8.11
N THR A 154 8.20 -16.15 -6.83
CA THR A 154 8.83 -14.98 -6.23
C THR A 154 10.29 -15.28 -5.80
N LEU A 155 10.92 -14.35 -5.10
CA LEU A 155 12.27 -14.48 -4.52
C LEU A 155 12.30 -13.94 -3.09
N CYS A 156 13.41 -14.16 -2.39
CA CYS A 156 13.65 -13.53 -1.09
C CYS A 156 14.55 -12.30 -1.26
N ARG A 157 14.37 -11.30 -0.40
CA ARG A 157 15.23 -10.12 -0.33
C ARG A 157 16.31 -10.27 0.74
N ASN A 158 15.98 -10.92 1.86
CA ASN A 158 16.82 -10.90 3.06
C ASN A 158 17.46 -12.26 3.39
N TYR A 159 17.48 -13.22 2.46
CA TYR A 159 17.95 -14.58 2.76
C TYR A 159 19.44 -14.62 3.17
N SER A 160 20.28 -13.79 2.53
CA SER A 160 21.72 -13.71 2.82
C SER A 160 22.02 -13.38 4.29
N ASP A 161 21.15 -12.61 4.95
CA ASP A 161 21.26 -12.24 6.37
C ASP A 161 21.02 -13.42 7.34
N TYR A 162 20.46 -14.53 6.85
CA TYR A 162 20.06 -15.69 7.65
C TYR A 162 20.90 -16.94 7.36
N SER A 163 21.96 -16.82 6.55
CA SER A 163 22.94 -17.89 6.35
C SER A 163 23.54 -18.36 7.70
N PRO A 164 23.71 -19.68 7.94
CA PRO A 164 23.59 -20.80 7.00
C PRO A 164 22.23 -21.52 7.01
N MET A 165 21.14 -20.87 7.43
CA MET A 165 19.80 -21.48 7.44
C MET A 165 19.41 -21.99 6.04
N PRO A 166 18.91 -23.22 5.89
CA PRO A 166 18.40 -23.71 4.61
C PRO A 166 17.23 -22.85 4.10
N MET A 167 17.20 -22.53 2.80
CA MET A 167 16.12 -21.74 2.22
C MET A 167 14.73 -22.33 2.48
N ALA A 168 14.61 -23.66 2.45
CA ALA A 168 13.35 -24.35 2.73
C ALA A 168 12.81 -24.06 4.15
N GLU A 169 13.68 -23.80 5.12
CA GLU A 169 13.28 -23.37 6.46
C GLU A 169 13.03 -21.86 6.51
N TYR A 170 13.89 -21.08 5.83
CA TYR A 170 13.83 -19.62 5.81
C TYR A 170 12.50 -19.09 5.26
N ILE A 171 11.98 -19.65 4.17
CA ILE A 171 10.72 -19.19 3.54
C ILE A 171 9.49 -19.34 4.45
N HIS A 172 9.61 -20.09 5.55
CA HIS A 172 8.57 -20.27 6.56
C HIS A 172 8.90 -19.56 7.89
N LYS A 173 10.07 -18.92 7.99
CA LYS A 173 10.48 -18.22 9.21
C LYS A 173 9.58 -17.01 9.44
N LYS A 174 8.96 -16.99 10.62
CA LYS A 174 8.09 -15.92 11.08
C LYS A 174 8.72 -15.15 12.25
N ASN A 175 8.35 -13.89 12.38
CA ASN A 175 8.59 -13.09 13.57
C ASN A 175 7.55 -13.41 14.66
N ASP A 176 7.65 -12.75 15.82
CA ASP A 176 6.73 -12.95 16.95
C ASP A 176 5.29 -12.47 16.67
N SER A 177 5.09 -11.69 15.60
CA SER A 177 3.78 -11.27 15.12
C SER A 177 3.08 -12.32 14.24
N GLY A 178 3.81 -13.36 13.80
CA GLY A 178 3.30 -14.42 12.92
C GLY A 178 3.43 -14.10 11.42
N LEU A 179 4.09 -12.99 11.07
CA LEU A 179 4.40 -12.58 9.71
C LEU A 179 5.75 -13.14 9.27
N LEU A 180 5.90 -13.41 7.98
CA LEU A 180 7.17 -13.87 7.40
C LEU A 180 8.26 -12.81 7.61
N VAL A 181 9.47 -13.26 7.93
CA VAL A 181 10.60 -12.34 8.16
C VAL A 181 11.13 -11.72 6.87
N ASP A 182 10.98 -12.42 5.74
CA ASP A 182 11.36 -11.89 4.43
C ASP A 182 10.32 -10.87 3.92
N GLN A 183 10.78 -9.70 3.49
CA GLN A 183 9.91 -8.61 3.08
C GLN A 183 9.08 -8.92 1.81
N ILE A 184 9.67 -9.60 0.82
CA ILE A 184 8.97 -9.93 -0.43
C ILE A 184 7.94 -11.04 -0.16
N LEU A 185 8.31 -12.07 0.60
CA LEU A 185 7.36 -13.11 0.97
C LEU A 185 6.23 -12.57 1.85
N ARG A 186 6.53 -11.63 2.74
CA ARG A 186 5.53 -10.95 3.57
C ARG A 186 4.55 -10.15 2.73
N PHE A 187 5.00 -9.42 1.71
CA PHE A 187 4.13 -8.74 0.75
C PHE A 187 3.10 -9.72 0.17
N HIS A 188 3.53 -10.88 -0.32
CA HIS A 188 2.59 -11.87 -0.82
C HIS A 188 1.69 -12.47 0.28
N GLN A 189 2.22 -12.72 1.48
CA GLN A 189 1.47 -13.26 2.63
C GLN A 189 0.31 -12.35 3.05
N ILE A 190 0.53 -11.04 3.15
CA ILE A 190 -0.54 -10.09 3.54
C ILE A 190 -1.65 -10.04 2.49
N HIS A 191 -1.31 -10.32 1.25
CA HIS A 191 -2.25 -10.50 0.16
C HIS A 191 -2.82 -11.93 0.09
N GLY A 192 -2.71 -12.74 1.15
CA GLY A 192 -3.35 -14.05 1.25
C GLY A 192 -2.64 -15.18 0.49
N ALA A 193 -1.40 -14.97 0.04
CA ALA A 193 -0.63 -16.02 -0.60
C ALA A 193 -0.24 -17.12 0.40
N LYS A 194 -0.28 -18.37 -0.05
CA LYS A 194 0.28 -19.52 0.64
C LYS A 194 1.64 -19.86 0.03
N ILE A 195 2.68 -19.95 0.87
CA ILE A 195 4.00 -20.43 0.47
C ILE A 195 3.91 -21.93 0.21
N GLN A 196 4.27 -22.38 -1.00
CA GLN A 196 4.19 -23.79 -1.39
C GLN A 196 5.53 -24.49 -1.19
N LYS A 197 6.56 -24.08 -1.93
CA LYS A 197 7.89 -24.72 -1.91
C LYS A 197 8.96 -23.87 -2.59
N VAL A 198 10.22 -24.23 -2.34
CA VAL A 198 11.38 -23.74 -3.09
C VAL A 198 11.43 -24.43 -4.45
N LEU A 199 11.77 -23.68 -5.50
CA LEU A 199 12.08 -24.17 -6.85
C LEU A 199 13.58 -23.92 -7.11
N PRO A 200 14.45 -24.92 -6.88
CA PRO A 200 15.89 -24.78 -7.10
C PRO A 200 16.23 -24.52 -8.56
N GLY A 201 17.22 -23.66 -8.82
CA GLY A 201 17.71 -23.35 -10.17
C GLY A 201 16.77 -22.50 -11.03
N TYR A 202 15.67 -21.98 -10.47
CA TYR A 202 14.72 -21.14 -11.19
C TYR A 202 15.37 -19.85 -11.75
N ARG A 203 16.27 -19.21 -11.01
CA ARG A 203 17.03 -18.02 -11.45
C ARG A 203 18.53 -18.24 -11.27
N PRO A 204 19.24 -18.93 -12.19
CA PRO A 204 20.64 -19.32 -11.97
C PRO A 204 21.62 -18.17 -11.66
N LYS A 205 21.30 -16.94 -12.09
CA LYS A 205 22.09 -15.73 -11.86
C LYS A 205 21.76 -15.00 -10.55
N ASP A 206 20.75 -15.45 -9.81
CA ASP A 206 20.38 -14.91 -8.50
C ASP A 206 21.22 -15.58 -7.40
N ILE A 207 22.42 -15.05 -7.19
CA ILE A 207 23.39 -15.60 -6.24
C ILE A 207 22.88 -15.46 -4.79
N GLU A 208 22.18 -14.36 -4.48
CA GLU A 208 21.67 -14.07 -3.14
C GLU A 208 20.66 -15.13 -2.70
N ASN A 209 19.84 -15.64 -3.62
CA ASN A 209 18.89 -16.73 -3.37
C ASN A 209 19.41 -18.12 -3.76
N GLN A 210 20.71 -18.29 -4.00
CA GLN A 210 21.31 -19.57 -4.43
C GLN A 210 20.62 -20.15 -5.68
N GLY A 211 20.18 -19.27 -6.57
CA GLY A 211 19.45 -19.56 -7.80
C GLY A 211 18.02 -20.07 -7.62
N CYS A 212 17.49 -20.07 -6.39
CA CYS A 212 16.17 -20.59 -6.08
C CYS A 212 15.07 -19.55 -6.33
N GLY A 213 13.90 -20.04 -6.73
CA GLY A 213 12.63 -19.30 -6.66
C GLY A 213 11.75 -19.83 -5.53
N VAL A 214 10.74 -19.07 -5.13
CA VAL A 214 9.74 -19.50 -4.15
C VAL A 214 8.38 -19.54 -4.81
N LEU A 215 7.78 -20.72 -4.92
CA LEU A 215 6.43 -20.89 -5.45
C LEU A 215 5.42 -20.48 -4.38
N ILE A 216 4.53 -19.57 -4.76
CA ILE A 216 3.40 -19.13 -3.95
C ILE A 216 2.09 -19.31 -4.72
N GLU A 217 1.00 -19.52 -3.98
CA GLU A 217 -0.34 -19.72 -4.53
C GLU A 217 -1.36 -18.80 -3.86
N TYR A 218 -2.27 -18.24 -4.65
CA TYR A 218 -3.44 -17.50 -4.22
C TYR A 218 -4.71 -18.30 -4.53
N ASP A 219 -5.54 -18.47 -3.51
CA ASP A 219 -6.89 -19.03 -3.63
C ASP A 219 -7.87 -17.90 -3.99
N ILE A 220 -8.03 -17.62 -5.28
CA ILE A 220 -8.79 -16.45 -5.75
C ILE A 220 -10.30 -16.49 -5.44
N HIS A 221 -10.85 -17.65 -5.10
CA HIS A 221 -12.28 -17.80 -4.80
C HIS A 221 -12.60 -17.67 -3.30
N HIS A 222 -11.69 -18.07 -2.42
CA HIS A 222 -11.92 -18.08 -0.96
C HIS A 222 -10.92 -17.23 -0.17
N ARG A 223 -10.12 -16.43 -0.86
CA ARG A 223 -9.11 -15.57 -0.25
C ARG A 223 -9.72 -14.61 0.78
N GLN A 224 -9.21 -14.71 2.00
CA GLN A 224 -9.31 -13.64 2.99
C GLN A 224 -8.04 -12.79 2.89
N ARG A 225 -8.20 -11.49 2.60
CA ARG A 225 -7.09 -10.55 2.73
C ARG A 225 -6.67 -10.51 4.20
N PHE A 226 -5.36 -10.41 4.45
CA PHE A 226 -4.88 -10.14 5.80
C PHE A 226 -5.19 -8.67 6.14
N ASP A 227 -6.42 -8.37 6.56
CA ASP A 227 -6.84 -7.04 7.02
C ASP A 227 -6.38 -6.73 8.47
N GLY A 228 -5.32 -7.42 8.91
CA GLY A 228 -5.04 -7.69 10.31
C GLY A 228 -5.85 -8.89 10.80
N ILE A 229 -5.33 -9.60 11.80
CA ILE A 229 -6.09 -10.65 12.47
C ILE A 229 -7.39 -10.01 12.97
N GLN A 230 -8.56 -10.54 12.55
CA GLN A 230 -9.81 -10.27 13.22
C GLN A 230 -9.57 -10.58 14.69
N VAL A 231 -9.44 -9.53 15.51
CA VAL A 231 -9.45 -9.66 16.95
C VAL A 231 -10.79 -10.30 17.25
N GLU A 232 -10.77 -11.59 17.57
CA GLU A 232 -11.92 -12.25 18.17
C GLU A 232 -12.38 -11.31 19.27
N LYS A 233 -13.65 -10.89 19.20
CA LYS A 233 -14.30 -10.11 20.25
C LYS A 233 -14.40 -10.98 21.50
N ASN A 234 -13.28 -11.26 22.15
CA ASN A 234 -13.23 -12.01 23.39
C ASN A 234 -12.56 -11.14 24.45
N GLN A 235 -13.47 -10.49 25.17
CA GLN A 235 -13.37 -10.01 26.54
C GLN A 235 -12.34 -8.90 26.78
N GLN A 236 -12.87 -7.76 27.24
CA GLN A 236 -12.12 -6.72 27.93
C GLN A 236 -11.39 -7.35 29.13
N VAL A 237 -10.21 -7.90 28.90
CA VAL A 237 -9.27 -8.17 29.97
C VAL A 237 -8.66 -6.82 30.32
N LYS A 238 -9.11 -6.24 31.43
CA LYS A 238 -8.37 -5.18 32.12
C LYS A 238 -7.00 -5.76 32.45
N VAL A 239 -6.00 -5.49 31.61
CA VAL A 239 -4.60 -5.76 31.95
C VAL A 239 -4.27 -4.86 33.14
N GLU A 240 -3.97 -5.49 34.28
CA GLU A 240 -3.40 -4.80 35.43
C GLU A 240 -2.04 -4.21 35.01
N ARG A 241 -1.96 -2.87 35.04
CA ARG A 241 -0.77 -2.08 34.70
C ARG A 241 0.44 -2.51 35.56
N LYS A 242 1.30 -3.37 35.03
CA LYS A 242 2.63 -3.69 35.61
C LYS A 242 3.79 -3.64 34.63
N GLU A 243 3.54 -3.49 33.33
CA GLU A 243 4.60 -3.31 32.33
C GLU A 243 4.91 -1.83 32.12
N ASP A 244 6.20 -1.48 32.12
CA ASP A 244 6.66 -0.14 31.80
C ASP A 244 6.36 0.15 30.33
N VAL A 245 5.45 1.10 30.09
CA VAL A 245 5.00 1.49 28.75
C VAL A 245 6.18 1.94 27.88
N ASP A 246 7.21 2.57 28.46
CA ASP A 246 8.41 2.95 27.70
C ASP A 246 9.12 1.72 27.13
N GLU A 247 9.28 0.67 27.94
CA GLU A 247 9.96 -0.56 27.51
C GLU A 247 9.11 -1.38 26.54
N VAL A 248 7.78 -1.38 26.69
CA VAL A 248 6.87 -1.98 25.72
C VAL A 248 7.01 -1.31 24.36
N VAL A 249 6.97 0.03 24.33
CA VAL A 249 7.10 0.80 23.08
C VAL A 249 8.51 0.64 22.50
N ALA A 250 9.55 0.76 23.30
CA ALA A 250 10.93 0.57 22.87
C ALA A 250 11.19 -0.83 22.34
N GLY A 251 10.61 -1.86 22.96
CA GLY A 251 10.68 -3.25 22.50
C GLY A 251 9.97 -3.47 21.17
N CYS A 252 8.77 -2.88 20.98
CA CYS A 252 8.05 -2.96 19.71
C CYS A 252 8.82 -2.25 18.58
N VAL A 253 9.36 -1.07 18.84
CA VAL A 253 10.17 -0.30 17.89
C VAL A 253 11.44 -1.08 17.51
N ARG A 254 12.19 -1.59 18.50
CA ARG A 254 13.37 -2.43 18.25
C ARG A 254 13.05 -3.70 17.46
N GLY A 255 11.85 -4.25 17.60
CA GLY A 255 11.40 -5.44 16.88
C GLY A 255 11.15 -5.22 15.38
N VAL A 256 10.83 -3.99 14.98
CA VAL A 256 10.60 -3.64 13.56
C VAL A 256 11.79 -2.95 12.90
N MET A 257 12.69 -2.37 13.68
CA MET A 257 13.87 -1.69 13.15
C MET A 257 14.84 -2.64 12.43
N ASN A 258 15.46 -2.15 11.37
CA ASN A 258 16.57 -2.82 10.72
C ASN A 258 17.82 -2.77 11.62
N LYS A 259 18.54 -3.90 11.76
CA LYS A 259 19.70 -4.07 12.67
C LYS A 259 20.87 -3.09 12.42
N LYS A 260 20.87 -2.39 11.28
CA LYS A 260 21.89 -1.39 10.91
C LYS A 260 21.71 -0.04 11.62
N HIS A 261 20.55 0.24 12.20
CA HIS A 261 20.27 1.52 12.87
C HIS A 261 20.23 1.37 14.40
N SER A 262 20.79 2.35 15.12
CA SER A 262 20.73 2.39 16.59
C SER A 262 19.39 2.92 17.07
N PHE A 263 18.77 2.24 18.04
CA PHE A 263 17.55 2.71 18.69
C PHE A 263 17.80 4.01 19.47
N ASP A 264 16.91 4.99 19.29
CA ASP A 264 16.92 6.27 20.00
C ASP A 264 15.47 6.70 20.28
N SER A 265 15.13 6.87 21.56
CA SER A 265 13.76 7.13 21.99
C SER A 265 13.20 8.49 21.56
N GLU A 266 14.06 9.47 21.26
CA GLU A 266 13.63 10.81 20.85
C GLU A 266 13.70 11.02 19.33
N ARG A 267 14.40 10.13 18.63
CA ARG A 267 14.58 10.19 17.19
C ARG A 267 13.29 9.83 16.44
N PRO A 268 12.97 10.55 15.35
CA PRO A 268 11.85 10.18 14.49
C PRO A 268 11.95 8.73 14.00
N LEU A 269 10.83 8.02 13.96
CA LEU A 269 10.76 6.62 13.51
C LEU A 269 11.37 6.42 12.11
N MET A 270 11.10 7.35 11.19
CA MET A 270 11.60 7.31 9.81
C MET A 270 13.13 7.42 9.75
N GLU A 271 13.75 8.22 10.62
CA GLU A 271 15.22 8.34 10.71
C GLU A 271 15.88 7.09 11.34
N MET A 272 15.09 6.23 11.98
CA MET A 272 15.52 4.93 12.50
C MET A 272 15.30 3.79 11.48
N GLY A 273 14.91 4.10 10.25
CA GLY A 273 14.67 3.11 9.20
C GLY A 273 13.35 2.35 9.35
N ILE A 274 12.36 2.93 10.06
CA ILE A 274 10.99 2.41 10.12
C ILE A 274 10.18 3.13 9.04
N GLU A 275 9.90 2.43 7.95
CA GLU A 275 9.15 2.95 6.80
C GLU A 275 7.67 2.51 6.87
N SER A 276 6.89 2.74 5.81
CA SER A 276 5.44 2.51 5.81
C SER A 276 5.03 1.07 6.16
N LEU A 277 5.83 0.07 5.78
CA LEU A 277 5.56 -1.34 6.09
C LEU A 277 5.87 -1.66 7.56
N GLU A 278 6.99 -1.16 8.08
CA GLU A 278 7.39 -1.31 9.47
C GLU A 278 6.44 -0.55 10.41
N LEU A 279 5.84 0.56 9.97
CA LEU A 279 4.81 1.28 10.71
C LEU A 279 3.52 0.46 10.88
N LEU A 280 3.11 -0.30 9.86
CA LEU A 280 1.97 -1.22 9.98
C LEU A 280 2.26 -2.35 10.96
N GLU A 281 3.48 -2.89 10.94
CA GLU A 281 3.92 -3.91 11.91
C GLU A 281 4.03 -3.34 13.32
N LEU A 282 4.60 -2.14 13.48
CA LEU A 282 4.71 -1.43 14.76
C LEU A 282 3.32 -1.17 15.35
N LYS A 283 2.37 -0.74 14.50
CA LYS A 283 0.97 -0.59 14.88
C LYS A 283 0.42 -1.88 15.46
N TYR A 284 0.54 -2.98 14.72
CA TYR A 284 0.04 -4.28 15.15
C TYR A 284 0.67 -4.71 16.49
N LEU A 285 2.00 -4.57 16.64
CA LEU A 285 2.69 -4.95 17.88
C LEU A 285 2.24 -4.12 19.08
N LEU A 286 2.04 -2.81 18.90
CA LEU A 286 1.53 -1.92 19.94
C LEU A 286 0.08 -2.22 20.31
N GLU A 287 -0.80 -2.43 19.32
CA GLU A 287 -2.21 -2.82 19.54
C GLU A 287 -2.30 -4.14 20.32
N LYS A 288 -1.48 -5.13 19.95
CA LYS A 288 -1.42 -6.45 20.60
C LYS A 288 -0.90 -6.38 22.02
N LYS A 289 0.24 -5.72 22.27
CA LYS A 289 0.86 -5.66 23.61
C LYS A 289 0.08 -4.78 24.58
N LEU A 290 -0.48 -3.67 24.10
CA LEU A 290 -1.17 -2.71 24.95
C LEU A 290 -2.69 -2.93 25.00
N GLY A 291 -3.24 -3.83 24.16
CA GLY A 291 -4.68 -4.12 24.12
C GLY A 291 -5.51 -2.92 23.65
N VAL A 292 -4.95 -2.09 22.77
CA VAL A 292 -5.53 -0.83 22.30
C VAL A 292 -5.80 -0.89 20.80
N LYS A 293 -6.64 0.03 20.31
CA LYS A 293 -6.81 0.27 18.87
C LYS A 293 -6.18 1.61 18.53
N ILE A 294 -5.32 1.62 17.52
CA ILE A 294 -4.54 2.76 17.08
C ILE A 294 -5.13 3.30 15.77
N GLU A 295 -5.39 4.60 15.71
CA GLU A 295 -5.92 5.24 14.50
C GLU A 295 -4.83 5.36 13.40
N PRO A 296 -5.22 5.41 12.11
CA PRO A 296 -4.27 5.44 10.99
C PRO A 296 -3.20 6.55 11.09
N ASN A 297 -3.58 7.73 11.60
CA ASN A 297 -2.69 8.89 11.66
C ASN A 297 -1.84 8.96 12.94
N PHE A 298 -1.89 7.93 13.78
CA PHE A 298 -1.26 7.93 15.10
C PHE A 298 0.24 8.22 15.05
N PHE A 299 0.99 7.54 14.18
CA PHE A 299 2.44 7.68 14.09
C PHE A 299 2.88 9.03 13.50
N PHE A 300 2.03 9.70 12.72
CA PHE A 300 2.29 11.05 12.26
C PHE A 300 2.15 12.07 13.39
N LYS A 301 1.23 11.82 14.33
CA LYS A 301 1.04 12.66 15.52
C LYS A 301 2.07 12.38 16.61
N TYR A 302 2.51 11.13 16.72
CA TYR A 302 3.47 10.66 17.72
C TYR A 302 4.65 9.98 17.00
N GLY A 303 5.50 10.81 16.39
CA GLY A 303 6.53 10.38 15.44
C GLY A 303 7.81 9.81 16.04
N ASN A 304 7.91 9.63 17.36
CA ASN A 304 9.05 9.01 18.02
C ASN A 304 8.62 8.11 19.21
N PRO A 305 9.45 7.14 19.63
CA PRO A 305 9.08 6.18 20.68
C PRO A 305 8.64 6.84 22.00
N LYS A 306 9.31 7.92 22.42
CA LYS A 306 8.96 8.65 23.65
C LYS A 306 7.57 9.29 23.56
N ALA A 307 7.23 9.92 22.44
CA ALA A 307 5.92 10.52 22.23
C ALA A 307 4.80 9.47 22.21
N ILE A 308 5.07 8.29 21.66
CA ILE A 308 4.14 7.15 21.68
C ILE A 308 3.93 6.66 23.11
N ALA A 309 5.01 6.48 23.88
CA ALA A 309 4.92 6.05 25.27
C ALA A 309 4.17 7.06 26.15
N SER A 310 4.47 8.36 26.01
CA SER A 310 3.75 9.44 26.71
C SER A 310 2.26 9.46 26.38
N TYR A 311 1.88 9.20 25.12
CA TYR A 311 0.47 9.07 24.74
C TYR A 311 -0.24 7.95 25.53
N PHE A 312 0.35 6.76 25.59
CA PHE A 312 -0.27 5.61 26.28
C PHE A 312 -0.24 5.74 27.81
N LYS A 313 0.68 6.53 28.37
CA LYS A 313 0.70 6.93 29.78
C LYS A 313 -0.38 7.96 30.13
N GLY A 314 -1.01 8.59 29.13
CA GLY A 314 -1.99 9.66 29.34
C GLY A 314 -1.34 11.01 29.68
N GLU A 315 -0.06 11.20 29.35
CA GLU A 315 0.64 12.45 29.52
C GLU A 315 0.22 13.43 28.42
N THR A 316 -0.08 14.69 28.78
CA THR A 316 -0.41 15.73 27.81
C THR A 316 0.69 15.90 26.77
N PRO A 317 0.38 16.14 25.48
CA PRO A 317 1.38 16.18 24.42
C PRO A 317 2.47 17.21 24.73
N VAL A 318 3.73 16.77 24.72
CA VAL A 318 4.87 17.67 24.63
C VAL A 318 4.72 18.44 23.32
N LYS A 319 4.77 19.77 23.37
CA LYS A 319 4.74 20.63 22.18
C LYS A 319 5.97 20.31 21.32
N HIS A 320 5.83 19.45 20.33
CA HIS A 320 6.84 19.31 19.29
C HIS A 320 6.87 20.59 18.45
N ARG A 321 8.09 21.08 18.17
CA ARG A 321 8.33 22.20 17.27
C ARG A 321 7.61 21.97 15.94
N LYS A 322 6.97 23.02 15.41
CA LYS A 322 6.30 22.96 14.11
C LYS A 322 7.30 22.47 13.06
N ILE A 323 6.90 21.48 12.27
CA ILE A 323 7.67 20.91 11.14
C ILE A 323 8.13 21.99 10.15
N SER A 324 7.48 23.16 10.14
CA SER A 324 7.87 24.34 9.36
C SER A 324 9.27 24.90 9.67
N GLU A 325 9.90 24.51 10.79
CA GLU A 325 11.24 24.97 11.17
C GLU A 325 12.37 24.02 10.73
N LEU A 326 12.05 22.83 10.21
CA LEU A 326 13.02 21.78 9.87
C LEU A 326 13.35 21.68 8.37
N LEU A 327 12.69 22.45 7.52
CA LEU A 327 12.98 22.50 6.08
C LEU A 327 13.91 23.69 5.77
N PRO A 328 14.97 23.50 4.95
CA PRO A 328 15.76 24.63 4.46
C PRO A 328 14.87 25.57 3.65
N LYS A 329 14.88 26.86 3.99
CA LYS A 329 14.15 27.89 3.25
C LYS A 329 14.71 27.98 1.83
N ILE A 330 13.96 27.46 0.86
CA ILE A 330 14.18 27.74 -0.56
C ILE A 330 13.90 29.25 -0.76
N PRO A 331 14.80 30.03 -1.37
CA PRO A 331 14.53 31.45 -1.65
C PRO A 331 13.34 31.55 -2.61
N GLN A 332 12.22 32.08 -2.14
CA GLN A 332 11.10 32.41 -3.00
C GLN A 332 11.39 33.73 -3.74
N PRO A 333 11.03 33.86 -5.03
CA PRO A 333 11.12 35.12 -5.74
C PRO A 333 10.16 36.15 -5.12
N GLU A 334 10.64 37.39 -4.97
CA GLU A 334 9.88 38.48 -4.34
C GLU A 334 8.53 38.73 -5.02
N PRO A 335 7.41 38.82 -4.26
CA PRO A 335 6.12 39.15 -4.83
C PRO A 335 6.05 40.62 -5.22
N LYS A 336 5.77 40.89 -6.50
CA LYS A 336 5.39 42.22 -6.99
C LYS A 336 4.08 42.65 -6.32
N ASN A 337 4.15 43.76 -5.57
CA ASN A 337 3.01 44.44 -4.97
C ASN A 337 1.91 44.74 -6.00
N GLN A 338 0.80 44.00 -5.93
CA GLN A 338 -0.49 44.48 -6.45
C GLN A 338 -1.48 44.45 -5.27
N LYS A 339 -1.80 45.65 -4.79
CA LYS A 339 -2.83 45.87 -3.76
C LYS A 339 -4.20 45.53 -4.36
N THR A 340 -4.88 44.57 -3.77
CA THR A 340 -6.35 44.45 -3.87
C THR A 340 -6.90 44.31 -2.46
N ASP A 341 -7.91 45.13 -2.17
CA ASP A 341 -8.58 45.23 -0.87
C ASP A 341 -9.35 43.95 -0.56
N SER A 342 -8.88 43.16 0.40
CA SER A 342 -9.73 42.19 1.10
C SER A 342 -9.19 41.93 2.50
N ASP A 343 -9.97 42.36 3.50
CA ASP A 343 -9.75 42.22 4.95
C ASP A 343 -9.76 40.76 5.43
N PHE A 344 -8.76 39.97 5.05
CA PHE A 344 -8.53 38.67 5.68
C PHE A 344 -7.19 38.67 6.40
N SER A 345 -7.22 38.55 7.74
CA SER A 345 -6.00 38.49 8.54
C SER A 345 -5.21 37.21 8.21
N ALA A 346 -3.87 37.30 8.19
CA ALA A 346 -2.99 36.16 7.95
C ALA A 346 -3.25 34.96 8.90
N ALA A 347 -3.80 35.21 10.09
CA ALA A 347 -4.18 34.18 11.05
C ALA A 347 -5.42 33.35 10.63
N GLN A 348 -6.28 33.87 9.74
CA GLN A 348 -7.42 33.12 9.19
C GLN A 348 -7.02 32.25 7.99
N LEU A 349 -5.96 32.62 7.27
CA LEU A 349 -5.44 31.84 6.15
C LEU A 349 -4.65 30.60 6.59
N GLU A 350 -4.06 30.59 7.79
CA GLU A 350 -3.34 29.41 8.33
C GLU A 350 -4.25 28.17 8.47
N ASN A 351 -5.57 28.34 8.54
CA ASN A 351 -6.56 27.24 8.56
C ASN A 351 -7.59 27.33 7.42
N GLY A 352 -7.32 28.15 6.40
CA GLY A 352 -8.21 28.35 5.27
C GLY A 352 -8.12 27.16 4.30
N ILE A 353 -9.27 26.61 3.92
CA ILE A 353 -9.36 25.62 2.84
C ILE A 353 -9.65 26.40 1.55
N ALA A 354 -8.75 26.33 0.59
CA ALA A 354 -8.96 26.90 -0.73
C ALA A 354 -9.67 25.87 -1.63
N ILE A 355 -10.87 26.19 -2.10
CA ILE A 355 -11.54 25.44 -3.15
C ILE A 355 -10.99 25.95 -4.49
N ILE A 356 -10.01 25.24 -5.05
CA ILE A 356 -9.32 25.63 -6.28
C ILE A 356 -9.98 25.07 -7.56
N GLY A 357 -11.05 24.28 -7.42
CA GLY A 357 -11.83 23.75 -8.54
C GLY A 357 -12.99 22.87 -8.06
N MET A 358 -14.06 22.80 -8.85
CA MET A 358 -15.20 21.91 -8.66
C MET A 358 -15.62 21.35 -10.02
N ALA A 359 -15.65 20.02 -10.16
CA ALA A 359 -16.26 19.35 -11.32
C ALA A 359 -17.64 18.84 -10.91
N CYS A 360 -18.67 19.24 -11.65
CA CYS A 360 -20.06 18.89 -11.39
C CYS A 360 -20.63 18.14 -12.59
N ARG A 361 -21.38 17.06 -12.37
CA ARG A 361 -22.28 16.50 -13.38
C ARG A 361 -23.53 16.00 -12.68
N PHE A 362 -24.53 16.86 -12.63
CA PHE A 362 -25.80 16.58 -11.96
C PHE A 362 -26.95 16.53 -12.99
N PRO A 363 -28.08 15.89 -12.62
CA PRO A 363 -29.30 15.92 -13.44
C PRO A 363 -29.73 17.35 -13.80
N GLY A 364 -30.40 17.51 -14.95
CA GLY A 364 -30.76 18.83 -15.49
C GLY A 364 -29.59 19.62 -16.09
N ASP A 365 -28.59 18.94 -16.65
CA ASP A 365 -27.42 19.53 -17.31
C ASP A 365 -26.60 20.51 -16.44
N ALA A 366 -26.63 20.31 -15.12
CA ALA A 366 -25.82 21.05 -14.17
C ALA A 366 -24.37 20.50 -14.14
N ASP A 367 -23.62 20.88 -15.17
CA ASP A 367 -22.21 20.59 -15.41
C ASP A 367 -21.23 21.60 -14.77
N SER A 368 -21.77 22.59 -14.05
CA SER A 368 -21.00 23.63 -13.36
C SER A 368 -21.62 23.97 -12.01
N PRO A 369 -20.82 24.45 -11.04
CA PRO A 369 -21.32 24.89 -9.74
C PRO A 369 -22.43 25.95 -9.87
N GLN A 370 -22.30 26.88 -10.82
CA GLN A 370 -23.28 27.96 -11.02
C GLN A 370 -24.64 27.44 -11.46
N LYS A 371 -24.69 26.47 -12.36
CA LYS A 371 -25.95 25.82 -12.77
C LYS A 371 -26.56 25.03 -11.62
N TYR A 372 -25.76 24.27 -10.88
CA TYR A 372 -26.23 23.54 -9.69
C TYR A 372 -26.85 24.48 -8.64
N TRP A 373 -26.19 25.60 -8.34
CA TRP A 373 -26.71 26.59 -7.40
C TRP A 373 -28.00 27.27 -7.88
N SER A 374 -28.15 27.43 -9.20
CA SER A 374 -29.39 27.97 -9.78
C SER A 374 -30.55 26.98 -9.61
N LEU A 375 -30.34 25.69 -9.89
CA LEU A 375 -31.35 24.64 -9.64
C LEU A 375 -31.82 24.62 -8.18
N LEU A 376 -30.87 24.69 -7.23
CA LEU A 376 -31.19 24.70 -5.80
C LEU A 376 -31.97 25.95 -5.37
N ARG A 377 -31.51 27.13 -5.80
CA ARG A 377 -32.15 28.41 -5.46
C ARG A 377 -33.56 28.48 -6.03
N ASP A 378 -33.73 28.00 -7.25
CA ASP A 378 -34.98 28.11 -8.00
C ASP A 378 -35.92 26.92 -7.70
N GLY A 379 -35.48 25.98 -6.84
CA GLY A 379 -36.29 24.86 -6.33
C GLY A 379 -36.66 23.83 -7.40
N ILE A 380 -35.85 23.71 -8.46
CA ILE A 380 -36.13 22.88 -9.62
C ILE A 380 -35.74 21.42 -9.33
N ASP A 381 -36.70 20.51 -9.45
CA ASP A 381 -36.42 19.07 -9.45
C ASP A 381 -35.92 18.66 -10.84
N ALA A 382 -34.64 18.32 -10.90
CA ALA A 382 -33.94 17.98 -12.14
C ALA A 382 -33.84 16.46 -12.37
N ILE A 383 -34.37 15.64 -11.46
CA ILE A 383 -34.38 14.18 -11.59
C ILE A 383 -35.61 13.79 -12.41
N THR A 384 -35.36 13.19 -13.57
CA THR A 384 -36.40 12.63 -14.45
C THR A 384 -36.10 11.14 -14.68
N GLU A 385 -37.13 10.34 -14.90
CA GLU A 385 -37.04 8.87 -15.03
C GLU A 385 -36.42 8.41 -16.36
#